data_AF-A0A8C8ZSN4-F1
#
_entry.id   AF-A0A8C8ZSN4-F1
#
_cell.length_a   1.000
_cell.length_b   1.000
_cell.length_c   1.000
_cell.angle_alpha   90.00
_cell.angle_beta   90.00
_cell.angle_gamma   90.00
#
_symmetry.space_group_name_H-M   'P 1'
#
loop_
_entity.id
_entity.type
_entity.pdbx_description
1 polymer ?
#
loop_
_entity_poly.entity_id
_entity_poly.type
_entity_poly.pdbx_seq_one_letter_code
_entity_poly.pdbx_strand_id
1 'polypeptide(L)' 'MWAMEPGHLLWPLLFMQSMWPQVTDGTTRVYYLGIRDVQWNYAPKGRNVITNQPLDNDT' A
#
# COMPACT_ATOMS: atom_id res chain seq x y z
N MET A 1 4.46 34.80 -46.98
CA MET A 1 4.65 34.51 -45.55
C MET A 1 3.26 34.42 -44.94
N TRP A 2 2.74 33.22 -44.66
CA TRP A 2 1.41 33.08 -44.04
C TRP A 2 1.56 33.35 -42.55
N ALA A 3 0.92 34.43 -42.08
CA ALA A 3 0.74 34.67 -40.66
C ALA A 3 -0.23 33.61 -40.14
N MET A 4 0.20 32.82 -39.16
CA MET A 4 -0.71 31.93 -38.44
C MET A 4 -1.60 32.82 -37.56
N GLU A 5 -2.92 32.74 -37.74
CA GLU A 5 -3.87 33.47 -36.91
C GLU A 5 -3.67 33.13 -35.41
N PRO A 6 -3.73 34.12 -34.50
CA PRO A 6 -3.36 33.95 -33.10
C PRO A 6 -4.21 32.93 -32.31
N GLY A 7 -5.33 32.46 -32.88
CA GLY A 7 -6.22 31.47 -32.26
C GLY A 7 -5.79 30.00 -32.38
N HIS A 8 -4.82 29.67 -33.22
CA HIS A 8 -4.48 28.27 -33.52
C HIS A 8 -3.70 27.54 -32.41
N LEU A 9 -3.15 28.25 -31.42
CA LEU A 9 -2.41 27.66 -30.30
C LEU A 9 -3.32 27.28 -29.12
N LEU A 10 -4.56 27.78 -29.08
CA LEU A 10 -5.50 27.53 -27.99
C LEU A 10 -6.09 26.12 -28.05
N TRP A 11 -6.39 25.64 -29.26
CA TRP A 11 -6.94 24.31 -29.50
C TRP A 11 -6.01 23.16 -29.06
N PRO A 12 -4.71 23.14 -29.42
CA PRO A 12 -3.80 22.10 -28.94
C PRO A 12 -3.56 22.17 -27.43
N LEU A 13 -3.60 23.36 -26.81
CA LEU A 13 -3.50 23.50 -25.35
C LEU A 13 -4.70 22.83 -24.64
N LEU A 14 -5.91 23.07 -25.12
CA LEU A 14 -7.14 22.46 -24.59
C LEU A 14 -7.15 20.93 -24.80
N PHE A 15 -6.64 20.47 -25.95
CA PHE A 15 -6.52 19.03 -26.24
C PHE A 15 -5.50 18.35 -25.32
N MET A 16 -4.39 19.02 -25.00
CA MET A 16 -3.36 18.51 -24.07
C MET A 16 -3.82 18.50 -22.61
N GLN A 17 -4.70 19.41 -22.17
CA GLN A 17 -5.29 19.37 -20.83
C GLN A 17 -6.13 18.10 -20.59
N SER A 18 -6.68 17.50 -21.64
CA SER A 18 -7.48 16.27 -21.54
C SER A 18 -6.63 15.02 -21.28
N MET A 19 -5.31 15.12 -21.46
CA MET A 19 -4.35 14.04 -21.21
C MET A 19 -3.58 14.20 -19.88
N TRP A 20 -3.93 15.20 -19.06
CA TRP A 20 -3.28 15.31 -17.76
C TRP A 20 -3.65 14.13 -16.85
N PRO A 21 -2.65 13.50 -16.19
CA PRO A 21 -2.93 12.48 -15.19
C PRO A 21 -3.84 13.07 -14.10
N GLN A 22 -4.96 12.41 -13.84
CA GLN A 22 -5.82 12.80 -12.75
C GLN A 22 -5.17 12.37 -11.43
N VAL A 23 -5.27 13.21 -10.40
CA VAL A 23 -4.90 12.82 -9.05
C VAL A 23 -5.85 11.71 -8.60
N THR A 24 -5.32 10.52 -8.36
CA THR A 24 -6.08 9.40 -7.80
C THR A 24 -6.09 9.52 -6.29
N ASP A 25 -7.27 9.35 -5.66
CA ASP A 25 -7.34 9.26 -4.21
C ASP A 25 -6.88 7.88 -3.71
N GLY A 26 -6.31 7.84 -2.52
CA GLY A 26 -5.95 6.61 -1.82
C GLY A 26 -7.10 6.11 -0.95
N THR A 27 -7.11 4.81 -0.62
CA THR A 27 -8.12 4.28 0.32
C THR A 27 -7.64 4.43 1.77
N THR A 28 -8.43 5.10 2.60
CA THR A 28 -8.22 5.12 4.07
C THR A 28 -8.77 3.84 4.70
N ARG A 29 -7.93 3.11 5.46
CA ARG A 29 -8.35 1.95 6.25
C ARG A 29 -8.29 2.28 7.74
N VAL A 30 -9.43 2.21 8.41
CA VAL A 30 -9.56 2.50 9.84
C VAL A 30 -9.57 1.19 10.63
N TYR A 31 -8.70 1.09 11.64
CA TYR A 31 -8.61 -0.05 12.54
C TYR A 31 -8.85 0.38 13.99
N TYR A 32 -9.60 -0.43 14.73
CA TYR A 32 -9.83 -0.25 16.16
C TYR A 32 -9.12 -1.37 16.90
N LEU A 33 -8.21 -1.03 17.80
CA LEU A 33 -7.43 -1.99 18.58
C LEU A 33 -7.89 -1.94 20.03
N GLY A 34 -8.26 -3.10 20.56
CA GLY A 34 -8.44 -3.32 21.99
C GLY A 34 -7.28 -4.12 22.56
N ILE A 35 -6.89 -3.82 23.80
CA ILE A 35 -5.83 -4.53 24.51
C ILE A 35 -6.47 -5.38 25.61
N ARG A 36 -5.94 -6.59 25.81
CA ARG A 36 -6.31 -7.46 26.92
C ARG A 36 -5.08 -8.19 27.44
N ASP A 37 -5.08 -8.50 28.73
CA ASP A 37 -4.10 -9.39 29.33
C ASP A 37 -4.38 -10.83 28.88
N VAL A 38 -3.34 -11.53 28.42
CA VAL A 38 -3.40 -12.94 28.01
C VAL A 38 -2.16 -13.68 28.48
N GLN A 39 -2.31 -14.98 28.72
CA GLN A 39 -1.15 -15.87 28.88
C GLN A 39 -0.47 -16.05 27.52
N TRP A 40 0.81 -15.71 27.44
CA TRP A 40 1.57 -15.76 26.20
C TRP A 40 2.19 -17.14 25.99
N ASN A 41 1.78 -17.84 24.93
CA ASN A 41 2.43 -19.08 24.52
C ASN A 41 3.71 -18.74 23.74
N TYR A 42 4.86 -18.81 24.41
CA TYR A 42 6.19 -18.54 23.82
C TYR A 42 6.56 -19.50 22.68
N ALA A 43 5.98 -20.71 22.65
CA ALA A 43 6.27 -21.70 21.62
C ALA A 43 4.98 -22.36 21.11
N PRO A 44 4.18 -21.65 20.27
CA PRO A 44 2.89 -22.15 19.79
C PRO A 44 2.94 -23.48 19.02
N LYS A 45 4.13 -23.85 18.53
CA LYS A 45 4.36 -25.12 17.82
C LYS A 45 4.56 -26.31 18.74
N GLY A 46 4.76 -26.10 20.05
CA GLY A 46 4.97 -27.17 21.04
C GLY A 46 6.25 -28.02 20.83
N ARG A 47 7.15 -27.59 19.92
CA ARG A 47 8.39 -28.29 19.58
C ARG A 47 9.48 -27.31 19.21
N ASN A 48 10.72 -27.73 19.41
CA ASN A 48 11.87 -27.06 18.85
C ASN A 48 11.85 -27.21 17.32
N VAL A 49 11.86 -26.09 16.60
CA VAL A 49 11.74 -26.09 15.13
C VAL A 49 13.04 -26.46 14.41
N ILE A 50 14.17 -26.39 15.11
CA ILE A 50 15.50 -26.72 14.59
C ILE A 50 15.74 -28.22 14.71
N THR A 51 15.48 -28.80 15.88
CA THR A 51 15.72 -30.23 16.17
C THR A 51 14.51 -31.12 15.86
N ASN A 52 13.33 -30.52 15.68
CA ASN A 52 12.04 -31.21 15.51
C ASN A 52 11.67 -32.13 16.68
N GLN A 53 12.11 -31.79 17.89
CA GLN A 53 11.83 -32.53 19.13
C GLN A 53 10.86 -31.76 20.05
N PRO A 54 10.15 -32.45 20.97
CA PRO A 54 9.40 -31.80 22.05
C PRO A 54 10.27 -30.80 22.81
N LEU A 55 9.66 -29.69 23.26
CA LEU A 55 10.37 -28.64 24.01
C LEU A 55 10.97 -29.16 25.32
N ASP A 56 10.37 -30.18 25.93
CA ASP A 56 10.87 -30.82 27.16
C ASP A 56 12.26 -31.45 26.98
N ASN A 57 12.70 -31.66 25.74
CA ASN A 57 14.03 -32.19 25.41
C ASN A 57 15.10 -31.08 25.27
N ASP A 58 14.72 -29.79 25.33
CA ASP A 58 15.64 -28.65 25.29
C ASP A 58 16.17 -28.36 26.72
N THR A 59 17.00 -29.27 27.26
CA THR A 59 17.71 -29.11 28.54
C THR A 59 19.09 -28.49 28.40
#